data_AF-A0A930ZN62-F1
#
_entry.id   AF-A0A930ZN62-F1
#
_cell.length_a   1.000
_cell.length_b   1.000
_cell.length_c   1.000
_cell.angle_alpha   90.00
_cell.angle_beta   90.00
_cell.angle_gamma   90.00
#
_symmetry.space_group_name_H-M   'P 1'
#
loop_
_entity.id
_entity.type
_entity.pdbx_description
1 polymer ?
#
loop_
_entity_poly.entity_id
_entity_poly.type
_entity_poly.pdbx_seq_one_letter_code
_entity_poly.pdbx_strand_id
1 'polypeptide(L)'
;MFIVIAFMFIGGILGYILRRRNTGYTSKVIMILICLLLLLLGIEVGQNPEIINGISTIGVEALTITIAAVAGSAIMSLLLWKYIKSRKK
;
A
#
# COMPACT_ATOMS: atom_id res chain seq x y z
N MET A 1 5.50 16.59 -14.96
CA MET A 1 5.31 15.13 -14.95
C MET A 1 6.61 14.35 -15.17
N PHE A 2 7.36 14.60 -16.25
CA PHE A 2 8.61 13.88 -16.53
C PHE A 2 9.65 13.89 -15.40
N ILE A 3 9.81 15.03 -14.70
CA ILE A 3 10.71 15.14 -13.54
C ILE A 3 10.31 14.18 -12.41
N VAL A 4 9.01 14.08 -12.11
CA VAL A 4 8.51 13.18 -11.05
C VAL A 4 8.78 11.72 -11.41
N ILE A 5 8.54 11.37 -12.68
CA ILE A 5 8.82 10.03 -13.21
C ILE A 5 10.32 9.74 -13.12
N ALA A 6 11.18 10.68 -13.53
CA ALA A 6 12.63 10.53 -13.44
C ALA A 6 13.11 10.32 -11.99
N PHE A 7 12.59 11.09 -11.04
CA PHE A 7 12.90 10.92 -9.62
C PHE A 7 12.46 9.55 -9.08
N MET A 8 11.30 9.04 -9.51
CA MET A 8 10.81 7.71 -9.13
C MET A 8 11.74 6.60 -9.65
N PHE A 9 12.19 6.70 -10.90
CA PHE A 9 13.15 5.75 -11.48
C PHE A 9 14.50 5.80 -10.77
N ILE A 10 15.03 7.01 -10.52
CA ILE A 10 16.29 7.21 -9.80
C ILE A 10 16.18 6.61 -8.39
N GLY A 11 15.09 6.89 -7.65
CA GLY A 11 14.87 6.33 -6.32
C GLY A 11 14.80 4.80 -6.31
N GLY A 12 14.15 4.19 -7.32
CA GLY A 12 14.09 2.73 -7.48
C GLY A 12 15.46 2.11 -7.76
N ILE A 13 16.25 2.70 -8.65
CA ILE A 13 17.61 2.25 -8.98
C ILE A 13 18.54 2.41 -7.77
N LEU A 14 18.46 3.55 -7.08
CA LEU A 14 19.25 3.83 -5.89
C LEU A 14 18.89 2.85 -4.76
N GLY A 15 17.60 2.57 -4.55
CA GLY A 15 17.12 1.56 -3.61
C GLY A 15 17.57 0.14 -3.97
N TYR A 16 17.60 -0.22 -5.25
CA TYR A 16 18.08 -1.52 -5.72
C TYR A 16 19.59 -1.70 -5.48
N ILE A 17 20.40 -0.67 -5.75
CA ILE A 17 21.85 -0.69 -5.50
C ILE A 17 22.14 -0.76 -3.99
N LEU A 18 21.41 0.02 -3.17
CA LEU A 18 21.57 0.02 -1.70
C LEU A 18 21.11 -1.29 -1.05
N ARG A 19 20.17 -2.03 -1.66
CA ARG A 19 19.68 -3.32 -1.12
C ARG A 19 20.77 -4.38 -0.95
N ARG A 20 21.90 -4.25 -1.66
CA ARG A 20 23.02 -5.21 -1.57
C ARG A 20 23.85 -5.07 -0.28
N ARG A 21 23.69 -3.99 0.48
CA ARG A 21 24.27 -3.82 1.82
C ARG A 21 23.23 -4.27 2.84
N ASN A 22 23.45 -5.43 3.47
CA ASN A 22 22.58 -5.97 4.52
C ASN A 22 22.69 -5.13 5.80
N THR A 23 22.12 -3.93 5.79
CA THR A 23 22.03 -3.05 6.96
C THR A 23 20.65 -3.19 7.56
N GLY A 24 20.51 -4.03 8.59
CA GLY A 24 19.26 -4.15 9.38
C GLY A 24 18.73 -2.82 9.94
N TYR A 25 19.54 -1.76 9.90
CA TYR A 25 19.17 -0.38 10.20
C TYR A 25 18.21 0.24 9.19
N THR A 26 18.25 -0.13 7.92
CA THR A 26 17.38 0.45 6.87
C THR A 26 15.91 0.19 7.17
N SER A 27 15.59 -1.01 7.66
CA SER A 27 14.22 -1.37 8.07
C SER A 27 13.74 -0.53 9.25
N LYS A 28 14.58 -0.31 10.27
CA LYS A 28 14.24 0.56 11.41
C LYS A 28 14.04 2.01 10.97
N VAL A 29 14.90 2.52 10.10
CA VAL A 29 14.80 3.88 9.56
C VAL A 29 13.49 4.06 8.78
N ILE A 30 13.16 3.13 7.88
CA ILE A 30 11.89 3.16 7.13
C ILE A 30 10.68 3.11 8.08
N MET A 31 10.71 2.25 9.09
CA MET A 31 9.62 2.17 10.08
C MET A 31 9.42 3.50 10.83
N ILE A 32 10.50 4.13 11.29
CA ILE A 32 10.45 5.44 11.96
C ILE A 32 9.90 6.51 11.01
N LEU A 33 10.36 6.53 9.76
CA LEU A 33 9.87 7.44 8.73
C LEU A 33 8.38 7.25 8.44
N ILE A 34 7.92 6.01 8.25
CA ILE A 34 6.49 5.72 8.03
C ILE A 34 5.68 6.17 9.25
N CYS A 35 6.14 5.90 10.46
CA CYS A 35 5.47 6.34 11.68
C CYS A 35 5.35 7.86 11.75
N LEU A 36 6.45 8.58 11.46
CA LEU A 36 6.47 10.05 11.44
C LEU A 36 5.52 10.62 10.38
N LEU A 37 5.55 10.05 9.16
CA LEU A 37 4.67 10.46 8.07
C LEU A 37 3.19 10.19 8.39
N LEU A 38 2.87 9.03 8.97
CA LEU A 38 1.52 8.69 9.40
C LEU A 38 1.03 9.61 10.52
N LEU A 39 1.92 10.00 11.45
CA LEU A 39 1.61 10.94 12.51
C LEU A 39 1.32 12.34 11.95
N LEU A 40 2.15 12.82 11.02
CA LEU A 40 1.91 14.08 10.31
C LEU A 40 0.56 14.06 9.58
N LEU A 41 0.31 12.99 8.82
CA LEU A 41 -0.95 12.81 8.10
C LEU A 41 -2.15 12.79 9.06
N GLY A 42 -2.02 12.14 10.22
CA GLY A 42 -3.06 12.13 11.24
C GLY A 42 -3.38 13.54 11.79
N ILE A 43 -2.36 14.37 11.99
CA ILE A 43 -2.53 15.77 12.41
C ILE A 43 -3.21 16.59 11.30
N GLU A 44 -2.71 16.50 10.07
CA GLU A 44 -3.25 17.23 8.91
C GLU A 44 -4.72 16.87 8.65
N VAL A 45 -5.06 15.59 8.72
CA VAL A 45 -6.43 15.10 8.53
C VAL A 45 -7.32 15.46 9.72
N GLY A 46 -6.81 15.38 10.96
CA GLY A 46 -7.55 15.69 12.17
C GLY A 46 -7.82 17.18 12.40
N GLN A 47 -7.08 18.06 11.74
CA GLN A 47 -7.35 19.51 11.77
C GLN A 47 -8.31 19.96 10.66
N ASN A 48 -8.62 19.10 9.69
CA ASN A 48 -9.49 19.44 8.58
C ASN A 48 -10.96 19.03 8.85
N PRO A 49 -11.86 19.98 9.13
CA PRO A 49 -13.26 19.67 9.44
C PRO A 49 -14.02 19.07 8.26
N GLU A 50 -13.61 19.36 7.02
CA GLU A 50 -14.23 18.75 5.83
C GLU A 50 -13.95 17.25 5.78
N ILE A 51 -12.70 16.86 6.07
CA ILE A 51 -12.33 15.44 6.10
C ILE A 51 -13.01 14.75 7.27
N ILE A 52 -13.03 15.34 8.47
CA ILE A 52 -13.68 14.76 9.65
C ILE A 52 -15.17 14.48 9.42
N ASN A 53 -15.89 15.43 8.82
CA ASN A 53 -17.30 15.23 8.50
C ASN A 53 -17.50 14.15 7.41
N GLY A 54 -16.53 14.02 6.50
CA GLY A 54 -16.50 12.99 5.46
C GLY A 54 -15.97 11.62 5.90
N ILE A 55 -15.43 11.46 7.11
CA ILE A 55 -14.85 10.18 7.59
C ILE A 55 -15.88 9.05 7.52
N SER A 56 -17.15 9.35 7.83
CA SER A 56 -18.22 8.35 7.78
C SER A 56 -18.42 7.81 6.35
N THR A 57 -18.50 8.69 5.36
CA THR A 57 -18.63 8.34 3.94
C THR A 57 -17.38 7.62 3.43
N ILE A 58 -16.20 8.16 3.68
CA ILE A 58 -14.91 7.56 3.28
C ILE A 58 -14.74 6.18 3.91
N GLY A 59 -15.17 6.00 5.16
CA GLY A 59 -15.13 4.73 5.87
C GLY A 59 -16.02 3.66 5.22
N VAL A 60 -17.24 4.03 4.81
CA VAL A 60 -18.17 3.11 4.12
C VAL A 60 -17.65 2.74 2.73
N GLU A 61 -17.11 3.70 1.99
CA GLU A 61 -16.48 3.45 0.70
C GLU A 61 -15.28 2.50 0.83
N ALA A 62 -14.37 2.78 1.77
CA ALA A 62 -13.21 1.95 2.04
C ALA A 62 -13.59 0.52 2.46
N LEU A 63 -14.63 0.36 3.29
CA LEU A 63 -15.13 -0.94 3.70
C LEU A 63 -15.71 -1.72 2.52
N THR A 64 -16.48 -1.05 1.65
CA THR A 64 -17.03 -1.66 0.44
C THR A 64 -15.94 -2.14 -0.50
N ILE A 65 -14.92 -1.30 -0.74
CA ILE A 65 -13.75 -1.66 -1.56
C ILE A 65 -13.00 -2.85 -0.95
N THR A 66 -12.82 -2.86 0.37
CA THR A 66 -12.11 -3.95 1.08
C THR A 66 -12.85 -5.28 0.92
N ILE A 67 -14.17 -5.29 1.14
CA ILE A 67 -14.98 -6.51 0.98
C ILE A 67 -14.93 -6.99 -0.48
N ALA A 68 -15.08 -6.09 -1.45
CA ALA A 68 -15.00 -6.43 -2.86
C ALA A 68 -13.62 -7.00 -3.25
N ALA A 69 -12.53 -6.39 -2.76
CA ALA A 69 -11.17 -6.83 -3.01
C ALA A 69 -10.87 -8.21 -2.38
N VAL A 70 -11.31 -8.44 -1.14
CA VAL A 70 -11.15 -9.73 -0.44
C VAL A 70 -11.96 -10.82 -1.14
N ALA A 71 -13.22 -10.54 -1.46
CA ALA A 71 -14.07 -11.49 -2.18
C ALA A 71 -13.50 -11.82 -3.58
N GLY A 72 -13.08 -10.80 -4.34
CA GLY A 72 -12.46 -10.96 -5.65
C GLY A 72 -11.17 -11.80 -5.58
N SER A 73 -10.30 -11.51 -4.61
CA SER A 73 -9.06 -12.27 -4.39
C SER A 73 -9.33 -13.73 -4.02
N ALA A 74 -10.33 -14.00 -3.17
CA ALA A 74 -10.73 -15.34 -2.77
C ALA A 74 -11.32 -16.15 -3.95
N ILE A 75 -12.22 -15.53 -4.73
CA ILE A 75 -12.81 -16.16 -5.92
C ILE A 75 -11.71 -16.51 -6.94
N MET A 76 -10.80 -15.59 -7.20
CA MET A 76 -9.70 -15.81 -8.15
C MET A 76 -8.77 -16.93 -7.69
N SER A 77 -8.45 -16.98 -6.40
CA SER A 77 -7.67 -18.07 -5.79
C SER A 77 -8.37 -19.43 -5.94
N LEU A 78 -9.69 -19.49 -5.73
CA LEU A 78 -10.48 -20.71 -5.91
C LEU A 78 -10.56 -21.14 -7.39
N LEU A 79 -10.69 -20.19 -8.32
CA LEU A 79 -10.67 -20.48 -9.76
C LEU A 79 -9.31 -21.03 -10.18
N LEU A 80 -8.22 -20.43 -9.72
CA LEU A 80 -6.86 -20.90 -9.99
C LEU A 80 -6.65 -22.31 -9.44
N TRP A 81 -7.12 -22.60 -8.22
CA TRP A 81 -7.06 -23.94 -7.64
C TRP A 81 -7.88 -24.94 -8.46
N LYS A 82 -9.12 -24.61 -8.84
CA LYS A 82 -9.94 -25.49 -9.68
C LYS A 82 -9.29 -25.76 -11.04
N TYR A 83 -8.72 -24.73 -11.68
CA TYR A 83 -8.01 -24.88 -12.96
C TYR A 83 -6.79 -25.80 -12.84
N ILE A 84 -5.93 -25.59 -11.84
CA ILE A 84 -4.76 -26.44 -11.59
C ILE A 84 -5.17 -27.88 -11.25
N LYS A 85 -6.21 -28.07 -10.41
CA LYS A 85 -6.72 -29.40 -10.06
C LYS A 85 -7.32 -30.13 -11.26
N SER A 86 -7.99 -29.42 -12.17
CA SER A 86 -8.53 -29.99 -13.40
C SER A 86 -7.46 -30.36 -14.43
N ARG A 87 -6.25 -29.78 -14.34
CA ARG A 87 -5.10 -30.10 -15.22
C ARG A 87 -4.25 -31.25 -14.71
N LYS A 88 -4.46 -31.71 -13.46
CA LYS A 88 -3.78 -32.86 -12.85
C LYS A 88 -4.57 -34.18 -12.98
N LYS A 89 -5.75 -34.14 -13.59
CA LYS A 89 -6.58 -35.29 -13.91
C LYS A 89 -6.52 -35.53 -15.41
#